data_AF-A0A969WZ30-F1
#
_entry.id   AF-A0A969WZ30-F1
#
_cell.length_a   1.000
_cell.length_b   1.000
_cell.length_c   1.000
_cell.angle_alpha   90.00
_cell.angle_beta   90.00
_cell.angle_gamma   90.00
#
_symmetry.space_group_name_H-M   'P 1'
#
loop_
_entity.id
_entity.type
_entity.pdbx_description
1 polymer ?
#
loop_
_entity_poly.entity_id
_entity_poly.type
_entity_poly.pdbx_seq_one_letter_code
_entity_poly.pdbx_strand_id
1 'polypeptide(L)'
;MRIKKNEIAKKASYINTKPRLGILSYTIGKKPRVPLSNFHELALAGKKRNISIIVFLPQDVDWSARKVNGWILEGEEGSAPKWKRSQLPLFTVVYNRIRNRKTERRTEVRDFFRDMEFRKIPYFNPSFLDKWTIWKWIRRDQEVGEHLPH
;
A
#
# COMPACT_ATOMS: atom_id res chain seq x y z
N MET A 1 -3.80 22.14 36.92
CA MET A 1 -4.37 21.35 35.81
C MET A 1 -3.29 21.17 34.73
N ARG A 2 -2.49 20.10 34.82
CA ARG A 2 -1.32 19.82 33.96
C ARG A 2 -1.74 18.92 32.81
N ILE A 3 -2.01 19.48 31.64
CA ILE A 3 -2.36 18.71 30.45
C ILE A 3 -1.15 18.66 29.49
N LYS A 4 -0.56 17.45 29.40
CA LYS A 4 0.00 16.83 28.18
C LYS A 4 1.20 17.47 27.45
N LYS A 5 2.35 17.61 28.12
CA LYS A 5 3.66 17.58 27.40
C LYS A 5 4.07 16.16 26.97
N ASN A 6 3.60 15.12 27.66
CA ASN A 6 3.99 13.72 27.40
C ASN A 6 3.28 13.04 26.20
N GLU A 7 2.12 13.53 25.75
CA GLU A 7 1.48 12.98 24.54
C GLU A 7 2.11 13.52 23.25
N ILE A 8 2.64 14.74 23.28
CA ILE A 8 3.36 15.34 22.15
C ILE A 8 4.71 14.61 21.96
N ALA A 9 5.39 14.29 23.07
CA ALA A 9 6.65 13.54 23.04
C ALA A 9 6.50 12.09 22.52
N LYS A 10 5.37 11.41 22.76
CA LYS A 10 5.10 10.07 22.19
C LYS A 10 4.68 10.10 20.71
N LYS A 11 4.16 11.21 20.20
CA LYS A 11 3.94 11.41 18.75
C LYS A 11 5.24 11.73 18.01
N ALA A 12 6.21 12.34 18.68
CA ALA A 12 7.49 12.75 18.11
C ALA A 12 8.52 11.61 17.97
N SER A 13 8.33 10.45 18.62
CA SER A 13 9.26 9.30 18.48
C SER A 13 9.08 8.49 17.18
N TYR A 14 8.19 8.91 16.28
CA TYR A 14 8.06 8.37 14.92
C TYR A 14 8.96 9.07 13.89
N ILE A 15 9.72 10.10 14.30
CA ILE A 15 10.57 10.89 13.41
C ILE A 15 11.97 10.28 13.38
N ASN A 16 12.21 9.39 12.42
CA ASN A 16 13.54 9.10 11.85
C ASN A 16 13.38 8.31 10.53
N THR A 17 13.73 8.74 9.32
CA THR A 17 14.06 10.04 8.71
C THR A 17 13.40 10.17 7.30
N LYS A 18 12.57 9.19 6.90
CA LYS A 18 11.99 9.07 5.56
C LYS A 18 10.62 8.40 5.61
N PRO A 19 9.52 9.00 5.10
CA PRO A 19 8.22 8.34 5.02
C PRO A 19 8.31 7.01 4.25
N ARG A 20 7.63 5.96 4.74
CA ARG A 20 7.66 4.63 4.13
C ARG A 20 6.28 4.28 3.60
N LEU A 21 6.14 4.31 2.29
CA LEU A 21 4.92 3.88 1.61
C LEU A 21 5.06 2.41 1.21
N GLY A 22 4.24 1.57 1.83
CA GLY A 22 4.09 0.17 1.47
C GLY A 22 3.18 0.01 0.26
N ILE A 23 3.59 -0.73 -0.74
CA ILE A 23 2.79 -1.11 -1.90
C ILE A 23 2.39 -2.57 -1.72
N LEU A 24 1.16 -2.78 -1.27
CA LEU A 24 0.60 -4.11 -1.10
C LEU A 24 0.28 -4.69 -2.48
N SER A 25 0.94 -5.79 -2.85
CA SER A 25 0.72 -6.43 -4.14
C SER A 25 0.46 -7.92 -3.97
N TYR A 26 0.24 -8.61 -5.09
CA TYR A 26 0.05 -10.05 -5.15
C TYR A 26 0.59 -10.61 -6.47
N THR A 27 0.85 -11.91 -6.50
CA THR A 27 1.21 -12.62 -7.71
C THR A 27 0.06 -12.63 -8.73
N ILE A 28 0.39 -12.72 -10.01
CA ILE A 28 -0.60 -12.74 -11.10
C ILE A 28 -0.62 -14.14 -11.72
N GLY A 29 -1.81 -14.76 -11.73
CA GLY A 29 -2.00 -16.10 -12.29
C GLY A 29 -1.13 -17.13 -11.57
N LYS A 30 -0.39 -17.94 -12.34
CA LYS A 30 0.54 -18.94 -11.83
C LYS A 30 1.97 -18.41 -11.63
N LYS A 31 2.23 -17.11 -11.83
CA LYS A 31 3.59 -16.57 -11.73
C LYS A 31 4.07 -16.58 -10.28
N PRO A 32 5.31 -17.01 -10.01
CA PRO A 32 5.82 -17.12 -8.64
C PRO A 32 6.24 -15.77 -8.03
N ARG A 33 6.29 -14.69 -8.82
CA ARG A 33 6.85 -13.40 -8.40
C ARG A 33 5.85 -12.26 -8.59
N VAL A 34 5.93 -11.29 -7.69
CA VAL A 34 5.25 -9.99 -7.84
C VAL A 34 5.78 -9.31 -9.11
N PRO A 35 4.91 -8.71 -9.94
CA PRO A 35 5.34 -8.09 -11.19
C PRO A 35 5.92 -6.69 -10.93
N LEU A 36 7.15 -6.67 -10.41
CA LEU A 36 7.85 -5.48 -9.89
C LEU A 36 8.04 -4.36 -10.92
N SER A 37 8.09 -4.69 -12.22
CA SER A 37 8.14 -3.70 -13.30
C SER A 37 7.01 -2.68 -13.25
N ASN A 38 5.82 -3.06 -12.75
CA ASN A 38 4.67 -2.15 -12.61
C ASN A 38 4.85 -1.05 -11.55
N PHE A 39 5.89 -1.16 -10.72
CA PHE A 39 6.13 -0.25 -9.60
C PHE A 39 7.40 0.58 -9.79
N HIS A 40 8.07 0.47 -10.95
CA HIS A 40 9.30 1.21 -11.23
C HIS A 40 9.12 2.72 -11.13
N GLU A 41 8.18 3.27 -11.90
CA GLU A 41 7.88 4.71 -11.89
C GLU A 41 7.46 5.21 -10.50
N LEU A 42 6.68 4.39 -9.78
CA LEU A 42 6.27 4.74 -8.42
C LEU A 42 7.48 4.79 -7.46
N ALA A 43 8.41 3.84 -7.60
CA ALA A 43 9.64 3.81 -6.84
C ALA A 43 10.58 4.98 -7.17
N LEU A 44 10.72 5.35 -8.45
CA LEU A 44 11.46 6.54 -8.88
C LEU A 44 10.82 7.83 -8.33
N ALA A 45 9.50 7.96 -8.47
CA ALA A 45 8.75 9.09 -7.93
C ALA A 45 8.87 9.21 -6.40
N GLY A 46 8.92 8.08 -5.70
CA GLY A 46 9.21 8.01 -4.27
C GLY A 46 10.62 8.48 -3.95
N LYS A 47 11.65 7.99 -4.66
CA LYS A 47 13.04 8.45 -4.50
C LYS A 47 13.16 9.96 -4.65
N LYS A 48 12.60 10.55 -5.72
CA LYS A 48 12.58 12.00 -5.97
C LYS A 48 11.94 12.82 -4.83
N ARG A 49 10.96 12.24 -4.13
CA ARG A 49 10.24 12.90 -3.03
C ARG A 49 10.78 12.54 -1.64
N ASN A 50 11.91 11.86 -1.58
CA ASN A 50 12.43 11.28 -0.35
C ASN A 50 11.37 10.44 0.40
N ILE A 51 10.71 9.53 -0.32
CA ILE A 51 9.78 8.52 0.22
C ILE A 51 10.34 7.13 -0.11
N SER A 52 10.40 6.24 0.88
CA SER A 52 10.80 4.86 0.69
C SER A 52 9.62 4.03 0.21
N ILE A 53 9.73 3.49 -1.01
CA ILE A 53 8.71 2.63 -1.61
C ILE A 53 9.09 1.17 -1.35
N ILE A 54 8.22 0.45 -0.66
CA ILE A 54 8.42 -0.95 -0.28
C ILE A 54 7.31 -1.76 -0.93
N VAL A 55 7.62 -2.60 -1.92
CA VAL A 55 6.63 -3.54 -2.49
C VAL A 55 6.64 -4.81 -1.65
N PHE A 56 5.50 -5.36 -1.28
CA PHE A 56 5.44 -6.57 -0.44
C PHE A 56 4.14 -7.37 -0.64
N LEU A 57 4.14 -8.63 -0.20
CA LEU A 57 2.95 -9.47 -0.10
C LEU A 57 2.36 -9.42 1.33
N PRO A 58 1.04 -9.63 1.53
CA PRO A 58 0.44 -9.61 2.87
C PRO A 58 1.19 -10.45 3.91
N GLN A 59 1.61 -11.65 3.54
CA GLN A 59 2.32 -12.61 4.39
C GLN A 59 3.78 -12.24 4.70
N ASP A 60 4.35 -11.24 4.02
CA ASP A 60 5.73 -10.81 4.22
C ASP A 60 5.88 -9.85 5.42
N VAL A 61 4.79 -9.56 6.12
CA VAL A 61 4.75 -8.63 7.26
C VAL A 61 4.93 -9.37 8.57
N ASP A 62 5.98 -9.03 9.30
CA ASP A 62 6.15 -9.42 10.69
C ASP A 62 5.65 -8.28 11.59
N TRP A 63 4.41 -8.43 12.02
CA TRP A 63 3.74 -7.49 12.90
C TRP A 63 4.35 -7.40 14.30
N SER A 64 4.98 -8.48 14.77
CA SER A 64 5.59 -8.57 16.09
C SER A 64 6.93 -7.84 16.10
N ALA A 65 7.79 -8.10 15.12
CA ALA A 65 9.08 -7.43 14.96
C ALA A 65 8.96 -6.02 14.36
N ARG A 66 7.76 -5.62 13.90
CA ARG A 66 7.51 -4.40 13.13
C ARG A 66 8.43 -4.29 11.92
N LYS A 67 8.51 -5.38 11.15
CA LYS A 67 9.33 -5.47 9.93
C LYS A 67 8.50 -6.00 8.77
N VAL A 68 8.99 -5.77 7.56
CA VAL A 68 8.42 -6.27 6.32
C VAL A 68 9.53 -6.75 5.41
N ASN A 69 9.38 -7.96 4.87
CA ASN A 69 10.28 -8.52 3.87
C ASN A 69 9.83 -8.08 2.48
N GLY A 70 10.25 -6.88 2.07
CA GLY A 70 9.81 -6.24 0.84
C GLY A 70 10.89 -6.09 -0.22
N TRP A 71 10.48 -5.70 -1.41
CA TRP A 71 11.34 -5.26 -2.48
C TRP A 71 11.48 -3.74 -2.48
N ILE A 72 12.72 -3.26 -2.62
CA ILE A 72 13.07 -1.86 -2.84
C ILE A 72 13.81 -1.71 -4.16
N LEU A 73 13.64 -0.56 -4.82
CA LEU A 73 14.39 -0.24 -6.02
C LEU A 73 15.78 0.30 -5.63
N GLU A 74 16.84 -0.38 -6.04
CA GLU A 74 18.22 0.08 -5.98
C GLU A 74 18.62 0.77 -7.30
N GLY A 75 19.73 1.50 -7.28
CA GLY A 75 20.24 2.23 -8.45
C GLY A 75 19.67 3.64 -8.62
N GLU A 76 20.18 4.35 -9.61
CA GLU A 76 19.82 5.75 -9.90
C GLU A 76 18.87 5.84 -11.09
N GLU A 77 18.28 7.02 -11.25
CA GLU A 77 17.47 7.32 -12.43
C GLU A 77 18.32 7.22 -13.71
N GLY A 78 17.79 6.60 -14.76
CA GLY A 78 18.53 6.32 -16.00
C GLY A 78 19.28 4.98 -16.03
N SER A 79 19.33 4.24 -14.92
CA SER A 79 19.85 2.86 -14.87
C SER A 79 18.74 1.82 -15.08
N ALA A 80 19.12 0.60 -15.48
CA ALA A 80 18.18 -0.53 -15.51
C ALA A 80 17.60 -0.79 -14.11
N PRO A 81 16.28 -1.08 -13.98
CA PRO A 81 15.63 -1.25 -12.69
C PRO A 81 16.18 -2.46 -11.94
N LYS A 82 16.84 -2.23 -10.81
CA LYS A 82 17.36 -3.28 -9.94
C LYS A 82 16.53 -3.36 -8.67
N TRP A 83 15.76 -4.44 -8.52
CA TRP A 83 14.97 -4.67 -7.31
C TRP A 83 15.71 -5.60 -6.35
N LYS A 84 15.81 -5.20 -5.09
CA LYS A 84 16.38 -6.02 -4.03
C LYS A 84 15.33 -6.36 -3.00
N ARG A 85 15.23 -7.65 -2.65
CA ARG A 85 14.41 -8.11 -1.52
C ARG A 85 15.22 -8.01 -0.23
N SER A 86 14.67 -7.38 0.79
CA SER A 86 15.35 -7.18 2.07
C SER A 86 14.35 -7.03 3.22
N GLN A 87 14.82 -7.29 4.43
CA GLN A 87 14.04 -7.04 5.64
C GLN A 87 14.12 -5.56 6.00
N LEU A 88 12.98 -4.88 5.99
CA LEU A 88 12.86 -3.44 6.13
C LEU A 88 11.98 -3.11 7.34
N PRO A 89 12.18 -1.95 8.00
CA PRO A 89 11.29 -1.57 9.08
C PRO A 89 9.90 -1.20 8.53
N LEU A 90 8.83 -1.50 9.29
CA LEU A 90 7.42 -1.43 8.87
C LEU A 90 7.02 -0.12 8.16
N PHE A 91 6.17 -0.20 7.14
CA PHE A 91 5.59 0.96 6.47
C PHE A 91 4.79 1.87 7.42
N THR A 92 4.60 3.13 7.02
CA THR A 92 3.78 4.12 7.76
C THR A 92 2.42 4.36 7.11
N VAL A 93 2.29 4.06 5.82
CA VAL A 93 1.04 4.11 5.04
C VAL A 93 1.12 3.03 3.97
N VAL A 94 -0.02 2.46 3.58
CA VAL A 94 -0.09 1.42 2.54
C VAL A 94 -0.96 1.84 1.37
N TYR A 95 -0.47 1.61 0.16
CA TYR A 95 -1.27 1.62 -1.06
C TYR A 95 -1.68 0.17 -1.40
N ASN A 96 -2.98 -0.13 -1.34
CA ASN A 96 -3.48 -1.40 -1.84
C ASN A 96 -3.43 -1.44 -3.37
N ARG A 97 -2.62 -2.35 -3.93
CA ARG A 97 -2.46 -2.59 -5.37
C ARG A 97 -2.80 -4.02 -5.78
N ILE A 98 -3.62 -4.70 -4.99
CA ILE A 98 -4.20 -5.98 -5.36
C ILE A 98 -5.17 -5.77 -6.53
N ARG A 99 -5.00 -6.54 -7.61
CA ARG A 99 -5.60 -6.25 -8.92
C ARG A 99 -6.97 -6.89 -9.16
N ASN A 100 -7.44 -7.73 -8.25
CA ASN A 100 -8.71 -8.43 -8.46
C ASN A 100 -9.35 -8.83 -7.12
N ARG A 101 -10.69 -8.89 -7.15
CA ARG A 101 -11.50 -9.22 -5.97
C ARG A 101 -11.28 -10.62 -5.43
N LYS A 102 -10.93 -11.59 -6.29
CA LYS A 102 -10.69 -12.98 -5.86
C LYS A 102 -9.50 -13.02 -4.90
N THR A 103 -8.45 -12.26 -5.18
CA THR A 103 -7.28 -12.11 -4.31
C THR A 103 -7.62 -11.30 -3.07
N GLU A 104 -8.36 -10.19 -3.17
CA GLU A 104 -8.74 -9.39 -2.00
C GLU A 104 -9.57 -10.17 -0.97
N ARG A 105 -10.39 -11.13 -1.43
CA ARG A 105 -11.19 -12.00 -0.56
C ARG A 105 -10.39 -13.14 0.08
N ARG A 106 -9.11 -13.31 -0.24
CA ARG A 106 -8.29 -14.33 0.41
C ARG A 106 -8.12 -14.03 1.91
N THR A 107 -8.03 -15.07 2.72
CA THR A 107 -7.99 -14.95 4.18
C THR A 107 -6.78 -14.13 4.62
N GLU A 108 -5.60 -14.38 4.05
CA GLU A 108 -4.38 -13.65 4.38
C GLU A 108 -4.44 -12.15 4.05
N VAL A 109 -5.22 -11.75 3.04
CA VAL A 109 -5.41 -10.34 2.69
C VAL A 109 -6.38 -9.67 3.64
N ARG A 110 -7.48 -10.35 3.98
CA ARG A 110 -8.45 -9.86 4.98
C ARG A 110 -7.81 -9.71 6.36
N ASP A 111 -7.00 -10.68 6.75
CA ASP A 111 -6.25 -10.66 8.00
C ASP A 111 -5.28 -9.47 8.04
N PHE A 112 -4.54 -9.24 6.94
CA PHE A 112 -3.67 -8.08 6.80
C PHE A 112 -4.42 -6.75 7.01
N PHE A 113 -5.60 -6.56 6.41
CA PHE A 113 -6.37 -5.33 6.60
C PHE A 113 -6.93 -5.19 8.02
N ARG A 114 -7.34 -6.30 8.66
CA ARG A 114 -7.72 -6.29 10.08
C ARG A 114 -6.56 -5.85 10.98
N ASP A 115 -5.34 -6.32 10.71
CA ASP A 115 -4.14 -5.88 11.44
C ASP A 115 -3.83 -4.38 11.20
N MET A 116 -4.04 -3.89 9.98
CA MET A 116 -3.89 -2.47 9.64
C MET A 116 -4.86 -1.59 10.43
N GLU A 117 -6.14 -1.98 10.48
CA GLU A 117 -7.18 -1.30 11.27
C GLU A 117 -6.85 -1.30 12.76
N PHE A 118 -6.52 -2.48 13.32
CA PHE A 118 -6.14 -2.62 14.73
C PHE A 118 -4.95 -1.73 15.11
N ARG A 119 -3.94 -1.64 14.22
CA ARG A 119 -2.72 -0.86 14.43
C ARG A 119 -2.85 0.61 14.01
N LYS A 120 -4.02 1.02 13.51
CA LYS A 120 -4.32 2.37 13.02
C LYS A 120 -3.31 2.84 11.95
N ILE A 121 -2.86 1.94 11.10
CA ILE A 121 -2.00 2.28 9.97
C ILE A 121 -2.91 2.67 8.80
N PRO A 122 -2.79 3.90 8.26
CA PRO A 122 -3.64 4.32 7.16
C PRO A 122 -3.30 3.53 5.89
N TYR A 123 -4.32 3.23 5.10
CA TYR A 123 -4.18 2.71 3.76
C TYR A 123 -5.19 3.36 2.82
N PHE A 124 -4.86 3.39 1.53
CA PHE A 124 -5.76 3.92 0.49
C PHE A 124 -5.93 2.92 -0.65
N ASN A 125 -6.97 3.15 -1.45
CA ASN A 125 -7.52 2.20 -2.43
C ASN A 125 -8.09 0.92 -1.74
N PRO A 126 -9.04 1.06 -0.80
CA PRO A 126 -9.41 0.00 0.14
C PRO A 126 -9.93 -1.28 -0.51
N SER A 127 -10.52 -1.19 -1.71
CA SER A 127 -11.03 -2.36 -2.43
C SER A 127 -11.04 -2.15 -3.94
N PHE A 128 -11.04 -3.26 -4.67
CA PHE A 128 -11.21 -3.24 -6.11
C PHE A 128 -12.65 -2.82 -6.46
N LEU A 129 -12.74 -1.77 -7.28
CA LEU A 129 -13.99 -1.14 -7.67
C LEU A 129 -15.02 -2.15 -8.22
N ASP A 130 -16.26 -2.00 -7.75
CA ASP A 130 -17.39 -2.75 -8.28
C ASP A 130 -18.12 -1.97 -9.37
N LYS A 131 -18.01 -2.43 -10.63
CA LYS A 131 -18.64 -1.76 -11.78
C LYS A 131 -20.14 -1.58 -11.60
N TRP A 132 -20.83 -2.57 -11.04
CA TRP A 132 -22.27 -2.46 -10.79
C TRP A 132 -22.58 -1.44 -9.69
N THR A 133 -21.78 -1.41 -8.63
CA THR A 133 -21.86 -0.41 -7.57
C THR A 133 -21.57 0.98 -8.10
N ILE A 134 -20.50 1.16 -8.90
CA ILE A 134 -20.20 2.42 -9.58
C ILE A 134 -21.36 2.84 -10.47
N TRP A 135 -21.87 1.94 -11.32
CA TRP A 135 -22.98 2.25 -12.21
C TRP A 135 -24.22 2.68 -11.42
N LYS A 136 -24.56 1.97 -10.32
CA LYS A 136 -25.67 2.36 -9.43
C LYS A 136 -25.44 3.71 -8.75
N TRP A 137 -24.20 4.06 -8.44
CA TRP A 137 -23.85 5.36 -7.87
C TRP A 137 -23.99 6.46 -8.93
N ILE A 138 -23.39 6.28 -10.11
CA ILE A 138 -23.43 7.27 -11.20
C ILE A 138 -24.86 7.43 -11.75
N ARG A 139 -25.66 6.37 -11.83
CA ARG A 139 -27.06 6.45 -12.31
C ARG A 139 -27.95 7.34 -11.44
N ARG A 140 -27.57 7.55 -10.17
CA ARG A 140 -28.30 8.43 -9.25
C ARG A 140 -27.89 9.90 -9.39
N ASP A 141 -26.81 10.17 -10.13
CA ASP A 141 -26.35 11.51 -10.41
C ASP A 141 -27.19 12.14 -11.52
N GLN A 142 -27.71 13.35 -11.28
CA GLN A 142 -28.61 14.02 -12.21
C GLN A 142 -27.91 14.50 -13.48
N GLU A 143 -26.62 14.83 -13.42
CA GLU A 143 -25.88 15.36 -14.57
C GLU A 143 -25.25 14.25 -15.40
N VAL A 144 -24.76 13.19 -14.74
CA VAL A 144 -23.98 12.14 -15.42
C VAL A 144 -24.82 10.88 -15.72
N GLY A 145 -25.93 10.68 -15.00
CA GLY A 145 -26.75 9.47 -15.09
C GLY A 145 -27.32 9.20 -16.49
N GLU A 146 -27.68 10.25 -17.23
CA GLU A 146 -28.26 10.15 -18.58
C GLU A 146 -27.25 9.70 -19.65
N HIS A 147 -25.94 9.81 -19.37
CA HIS A 147 -24.87 9.42 -20.29
C HIS A 147 -24.37 7.98 -20.06
N LEU A 148 -24.97 7.23 -19.13
CA LEU A 148 -24.58 5.85 -18.89
C LEU A 148 -25.10 4.92 -20.00
N PRO A 149 -24.31 3.90 -20.40
CA PRO A 149 -24.80 2.86 -21.30
C PRO A 149 -26.05 2.19 -20.71
N HIS A 150 -27.06 2.00 -21.56
CA HIS A 150 -28.28 1.26 -21.26
C HIS A 150 -28.01 -0.24 -21.07
#